data_AF-A0A356VU07-F1
#
_entry.id   AF-A0A356VU07-F1
#
_cell.length_a   1.000
_cell.length_b   1.000
_cell.length_c   1.000
_cell.angle_alpha   90.00
_cell.angle_beta   90.00
_cell.angle_gamma   90.00
#
_symmetry.space_group_name_H-M   'P 1'
#
loop_
_entity.id
_entity.type
_entity.pdbx_description
1 polymer ?
#
loop_
_entity_poly.entity_id
_entity_poly.type
_entity_poly.pdbx_seq_one_letter_code
_entity_poly.pdbx_strand_id
1 'polypeptide(L)'
;MNNNQTIEKLKQMRIKAMAELHMQHITSNSVESYTPDQYLAILTDHEWESRQNQKIERLIKQASFRQNASIEEVNFEPERNLERNMFNRL
;
A
#
# COMPACT_ATOMS: atom_id res chain seq x y z
N MET A 1 -17.04 1.98 -24.68
CA MET A 1 -16.66 3.00 -23.68
C MET A 1 -15.15 3.09 -23.65
N ASN A 2 -14.59 4.29 -23.57
CA ASN A 2 -13.16 4.51 -23.78
C ASN A 2 -12.43 4.35 -22.43
N ASN A 3 -11.95 3.16 -22.10
CA ASN A 3 -11.32 2.84 -20.80
C ASN A 3 -10.18 3.82 -20.42
N ASN A 4 -9.49 4.34 -21.44
CA ASN A 4 -8.47 5.37 -21.30
C ASN A 4 -9.02 6.68 -20.70
N GLN A 5 -10.27 7.05 -21.00
CA GLN A 5 -10.90 8.23 -20.41
C GLN A 5 -11.18 8.07 -18.91
N THR A 6 -11.54 6.86 -18.46
CA THR A 6 -11.76 6.59 -17.03
C THR A 6 -10.45 6.70 -16.26
N ILE A 7 -9.37 6.13 -16.79
CA ILE A 7 -8.03 6.19 -16.18
C ILE A 7 -7.54 7.63 -16.08
N GLU A 8 -7.69 8.42 -17.15
CA GLU A 8 -7.31 9.83 -17.14
C GLU A 8 -8.12 10.66 -16.14
N LYS A 9 -9.42 10.40 -16.01
CA LYS A 9 -10.25 11.03 -14.97
C LYS A 9 -9.78 10.67 -13.56
N LEU A 10 -9.47 9.39 -13.30
CA LEU A 10 -8.94 8.94 -11.99
C LEU A 10 -7.63 9.65 -11.65
N LYS A 11 -6.71 9.79 -12.62
CA LYS A 11 -5.47 10.55 -12.45
C LYS A 11 -5.74 12.03 -12.13
N GLN A 12 -6.68 12.67 -12.82
CA GLN A 12 -7.07 14.07 -12.57
C GLN A 12 -7.66 14.26 -11.17
N MET A 13 -8.44 13.29 -10.68
CA MET A 13 -8.97 13.28 -9.32
C MET A 13 -7.92 12.93 -8.24
N ARG A 14 -6.66 12.69 -8.64
CA ARG A 14 -5.55 12.28 -7.77
C ARG A 14 -5.80 10.92 -7.09
N ILE A 15 -6.48 10.01 -7.78
CA ILE A 15 -6.76 8.63 -7.36
C ILE A 15 -5.86 7.68 -8.19
N LYS A 16 -4.55 7.77 -7.93
CA LYS A 16 -3.53 7.21 -8.84
C LYS A 16 -3.39 5.69 -8.71
N ALA A 17 -3.40 5.16 -7.49
CA ALA A 17 -3.20 3.73 -7.26
C ALA A 17 -4.40 2.92 -7.78
N MET A 18 -5.61 3.48 -7.66
CA MET A 18 -6.81 2.92 -8.31
C MET A 18 -6.67 2.91 -9.84
N ALA A 19 -6.20 4.01 -10.43
CA ALA A 19 -6.04 4.13 -11.88
C ALA A 19 -5.02 3.13 -12.44
N GLU A 20 -3.92 2.93 -11.73
CA GLU A 20 -2.87 1.98 -12.06
C GLU A 20 -3.37 0.54 -11.96
N LEU A 21 -4.04 0.17 -10.87
CA LEU A 21 -4.58 -1.18 -10.68
C LEU A 21 -5.66 -1.50 -11.74
N HIS A 22 -6.55 -0.54 -12.01
CA HIS A 22 -7.55 -0.67 -13.06
C HIS A 22 -6.91 -0.85 -14.46
N MET A 23 -5.83 -0.13 -14.76
CA MET A 23 -5.07 -0.31 -16.01
C MET A 23 -4.42 -1.71 -16.09
N GLN A 24 -3.84 -2.19 -15.00
CA GLN A 24 -3.26 -3.53 -14.91
C GLN A 24 -4.31 -4.62 -15.14
N HIS A 25 -5.49 -4.49 -14.52
CA HIS A 25 -6.57 -5.46 -14.66
C HIS A 25 -7.13 -5.52 -16.09
N ILE A 26 -7.25 -4.37 -16.76
CA ILE A 26 -7.62 -4.32 -18.20
C ILE A 26 -6.55 -5.00 -19.06
N THR A 27 -5.27 -4.71 -18.80
CA THR A 27 -4.16 -5.22 -19.61
C THR A 27 -3.99 -6.74 -19.45
N SER A 28 -4.28 -7.26 -18.26
CA SER A 28 -4.19 -8.69 -17.93
C SER A 28 -5.47 -9.50 -18.20
N ASN A 29 -6.54 -8.85 -18.69
CA ASN A 29 -7.88 -9.42 -18.87
C ASN A 29 -8.43 -10.15 -17.61
N SER A 30 -8.00 -9.74 -16.42
CA SER A 30 -8.30 -10.40 -15.14
C SER A 30 -9.60 -9.90 -14.49
N VAL A 31 -10.31 -8.96 -15.14
CA VAL A 31 -11.56 -8.37 -14.63
C VAL A 31 -12.72 -9.38 -14.68
N GLU A 32 -12.71 -10.33 -15.61
CA GLU A 32 -13.83 -11.27 -15.85
C GLU A 32 -14.17 -12.16 -14.64
N SER A 33 -13.21 -12.37 -13.73
CA SER A 33 -13.38 -13.23 -12.55
C SER A 33 -14.13 -12.56 -11.39
N TYR A 34 -14.34 -11.23 -11.43
CA TYR A 34 -14.91 -10.47 -10.31
C TYR A 34 -16.32 -9.98 -10.62
N THR A 35 -17.19 -10.00 -9.62
CA THR A 35 -18.43 -9.22 -9.69
C THR A 35 -18.10 -7.72 -9.68
N PRO A 36 -18.97 -6.85 -10.24
CA PRO A 36 -18.72 -5.41 -10.27
C PRO A 36 -18.47 -4.81 -8.87
N ASP A 37 -19.17 -5.31 -7.86
CA ASP A 37 -19.03 -4.86 -6.46
C ASP A 37 -17.67 -5.26 -5.87
N GLN A 38 -17.26 -6.51 -6.06
CA GLN A 38 -15.93 -6.99 -5.65
C GLN A 38 -14.80 -6.23 -6.34
N TYR A 39 -14.96 -5.96 -7.64
CA TYR A 39 -13.97 -5.20 -8.39
C TYR A 39 -13.83 -3.77 -7.85
N LEU A 40 -14.95 -3.12 -7.53
CA LEU A 40 -14.94 -1.80 -6.92
C LEU A 40 -14.26 -1.83 -5.54
N ALA A 41 -14.60 -2.81 -4.69
CA ALA A 41 -13.99 -2.97 -3.37
C ALA A 41 -12.47 -3.11 -3.44
N ILE A 42 -11.95 -3.99 -4.31
CA ILE A 42 -10.52 -4.20 -4.52
C ILE A 42 -9.83 -2.89 -4.94
N LEU A 43 -10.42 -2.18 -5.91
CA LEU A 43 -9.89 -0.91 -6.40
C LEU A 43 -9.85 0.17 -5.31
N THR A 44 -10.90 0.27 -4.49
CA THR A 44 -10.98 1.24 -3.41
C THR A 44 -10.01 0.91 -2.28
N ASP A 45 -9.87 -0.36 -1.92
CA ASP A 45 -8.99 -0.81 -0.85
C ASP A 45 -7.53 -0.55 -1.21
N HIS A 46 -7.12 -0.86 -2.45
CA HIS A 46 -5.76 -0.60 -2.93
C HIS A 46 -5.41 0.90 -2.89
N GLU A 47 -6.34 1.77 -3.27
CA GLU A 47 -6.15 3.21 -3.19
C GLU A 47 -6.07 3.70 -1.73
N TRP A 48 -6.93 3.17 -0.87
CA TRP A 48 -6.93 3.52 0.54
C TRP A 48 -5.63 3.13 1.23
N GLU A 49 -5.14 1.91 0.97
CA GLU A 49 -3.86 1.40 1.47
C GLU A 49 -2.69 2.28 1.00
N SER A 50 -2.65 2.60 -0.30
CA SER A 50 -1.63 3.51 -0.85
C SER A 50 -1.61 4.86 -0.13
N ARG A 51 -2.77 5.42 0.20
CA ARG A 51 -2.88 6.67 0.97
C ARG A 51 -2.42 6.53 2.41
N GLN A 52 -2.74 5.41 3.07
CA GLN A 52 -2.24 5.16 4.42
C GLN A 52 -0.71 5.03 4.42
N ASN A 53 -0.15 4.29 3.47
CA ASN A 53 1.30 4.13 3.33
C ASN A 53 2.00 5.47 3.09
N GLN A 54 1.50 6.29 2.17
CA GLN A 54 2.05 7.65 1.95
C GLN A 54 1.95 8.54 3.20
N LYS A 55 0.85 8.42 3.97
CA LYS A 55 0.70 9.15 5.24
C LYS A 55 1.75 8.69 6.25
N ILE A 56 1.95 7.37 6.41
CA ILE A 56 2.93 6.79 7.32
C ILE A 56 4.34 7.26 6.92
N GLU A 57 4.71 7.13 5.64
CA GLU A 57 6.01 7.60 5.13
C GLU A 57 6.24 9.08 5.40
N ARG A 58 5.23 9.92 5.19
CA ARG A 58 5.31 11.35 5.49
C ARG A 58 5.53 11.59 6.97
N LEU A 59 4.83 10.87 7.84
CA LEU A 59 4.98 10.99 9.30
C LEU A 59 6.38 10.55 9.75
N ILE A 60 6.89 9.44 9.22
CA ILE A 60 8.26 8.96 9.50
C ILE A 60 9.29 10.01 9.09
N LYS A 61 9.16 10.58 7.88
CA LYS A 61 10.06 11.65 7.40
C LYS A 61 9.99 12.90 8.27
N GLN A 62 8.78 13.28 8.71
CA GLN A 62 8.57 14.46 9.58
C GLN A 62 9.08 14.26 11.00
N ALA A 63 9.06 13.03 11.53
CA ALA A 63 9.56 12.74 12.87
C ALA A 63 11.09 12.95 12.99
N SER A 64 11.82 13.00 11.87
CA SER A 64 13.26 13.26 11.83
C SER A 64 14.03 12.36 12.79
N PHE A 65 13.73 11.06 12.76
CA PHE A 65 14.43 10.09 13.58
C PHE A 65 15.93 10.12 13.27
N ARG A 66 16.76 10.13 14.33
CA ARG A 66 18.23 10.10 14.19
C ARG A 66 18.71 8.83 13.49
N GLN A 67 17.95 7.75 13.59
CA GLN A 67 18.22 6.46 12.96
C GLN A 67 16.94 5.94 12.31
N ASN A 68 17.06 5.44 11.08
CA ASN A 68 16.03 4.63 10.46
C ASN A 68 16.19 3.22 11.04
N ALA A 69 15.39 2.87 12.03
CA ALA A 69 15.43 1.56 12.66
C ALA A 69 14.18 0.77 12.26
N SER A 70 14.38 -0.44 11.73
CA SER A 70 13.31 -1.41 11.51
C SER A 70 13.32 -2.48 12.61
N ILE A 71 12.15 -3.05 12.93
CA ILE A 71 12.05 -4.19 13.86
C ILE A 71 12.84 -5.40 13.33
N GLU A 72 12.94 -5.53 12.00
CA GLU A 72 13.68 -6.59 11.32
C GLU A 72 15.20 -6.48 11.53
N GLU A 73 15.69 -5.27 11.80
CA GLU A 73 17.12 -4.99 12.02
C GLU A 73 17.53 -5.18 13.49
N VAL A 74 16.61 -5.60 14.37
CA VAL A 74 16.91 -5.84 15.78
C VAL A 74 17.85 -7.05 15.89
N ASN A 75 19.07 -6.80 16.38
CA ASN A 75 20.01 -7.86 16.71
C ASN A 75 19.60 -8.55 18.02
N PHE A 76 19.26 -9.84 17.92
CA PHE A 76 18.85 -10.72 19.02
C PHE A 76 19.98 -11.62 19.54
N GLU A 77 21.24 -11.23 19.35
CA GLU A 77 22.38 -11.98 19.89
C GLU A 77 22.23 -12.24 21.41
N PRO A 78 22.66 -13.43 21.89
CA PRO A 78 22.46 -13.84 23.29
C PRO A 78 23.07 -12.87 24.30
N GLU A 79 24.16 -12.20 23.96
CA GLU A 79 24.84 -11.22 24.84
C GLU A 79 23.96 -10.00 25.14
N ARG A 80 22.95 -9.71 24.31
CA ARG A 80 22.05 -8.58 24.46
C ARG A 80 20.83 -8.91 25.34
N ASN A 81 20.61 -10.19 25.67
CA ASN A 81 19.46 -10.68 26.46
C ASN A 81 18.10 -10.12 25.96
N LEU A 82 17.90 -10.05 24.63
CA LEU A 82 16.65 -9.58 24.03
C LEU A 82 15.75 -10.74 23.65
N GLU A 83 14.56 -10.84 24.25
CA GLU A 83 13.58 -11.89 23.94
C GLU A 83 12.75 -11.54 22.69
N ARG A 84 12.94 -12.30 21.60
CA ARG A 84 12.17 -12.14 20.34
C ARG A 84 10.65 -12.14 20.53
N ASN A 85 10.15 -12.95 21.47
CA ASN A 85 8.71 -13.04 21.76
C ASN A 85 8.10 -11.74 22.30
N MET A 86 8.91 -10.88 22.92
CA MET A 86 8.43 -9.58 23.41
C MET A 86 8.20 -8.60 22.27
N PHE A 87 9.03 -8.64 21.22
CA PHE A 87 8.95 -7.74 20.08
C PHE A 87 7.88 -8.16 19.05
N ASN A 88 7.62 -9.45 18.88
CA ASN A 88 6.59 -9.95 17.94
C ASN A 88 5.14 -9.75 18.40
N ARG A 89 4.93 -9.24 19.63
CA ARG A 89 3.59 -9.01 20.22
C ARG A 89 3.12 -7.56 20.12
N LEU A 90 3.95 -6.66 19.60
CA LEU A 90 3.67 -5.24 19.36
C LEU A 90 3.24 -5.01 17.93
#